data_AF-O30323-F1
#
_entry.id   AF-O30323-F1
#
_cell.length_a   1.000
_cell.length_b   1.000
_cell.length_c   1.000
_cell.angle_alpha   90.00
_cell.angle_beta   90.00
_cell.angle_gamma   90.00
#
_symmetry.space_group_name_H-M   'P 1'
#
loop_
_entity.id
_entity.type
_entity.pdbx_description
1 polymer ?
#
loop_
_entity_poly.entity_id
_entity_poly.type
_entity_poly.pdbx_seq_one_letter_code
_entity_poly.pdbx_strand_id
1 'polypeptide(L)'
;MVKCPQCGFETPLVGSWQLAKTKRGKEVYLAYEVEGDELKLEIKEGMAPEGNVSRGDGVCLKCGAHIPNDEVVKQIRENEKERMLAVALLNSGRGGEGIRCAF
;
A
#
# COMPACT_ATOMS: atom_id res chain seq x y z
N MET A 1 -4.47 5.80 -6.57
CA MET A 1 -4.36 6.88 -5.57
C MET A 1 -5.72 7.55 -5.45
N VAL A 2 -6.16 7.87 -4.23
CA VAL A 2 -7.39 8.63 -3.98
C VAL A 2 -7.10 9.80 -3.05
N LYS A 3 -7.77 10.92 -3.24
CA LYS A 3 -7.70 12.10 -2.39
C LYS A 3 -8.60 11.92 -1.18
N CYS A 4 -8.03 12.09 0.02
CA CYS A 4 -8.79 12.07 1.25
C CYS A 4 -9.73 13.29 1.33
N PRO A 5 -11.04 13.10 1.56
CA PRO A 5 -11.99 14.22 1.66
C PRO A 5 -11.80 15.06 2.93
N GLN A 6 -11.10 14.54 3.95
CA GLN A 6 -10.90 15.23 5.23
C GLN A 6 -9.63 16.11 5.24
N CYS A 7 -8.49 15.56 4.82
CA CYS A 7 -7.21 16.27 4.88
C CYS A 7 -6.62 16.62 3.51
N GLY A 8 -7.24 16.17 2.42
CA GLY A 8 -6.79 16.46 1.06
C GLY A 8 -5.57 15.66 0.57
N PHE A 9 -4.98 14.81 1.41
CA PHE A 9 -3.81 13.99 1.06
C PHE A 9 -4.14 12.96 -0.02
N GLU A 10 -3.27 12.80 -1.02
CA GLU A 10 -3.35 11.73 -2.01
C GLU A 10 -2.82 10.43 -1.40
N THR A 11 -3.73 9.55 -0.97
CA THR A 11 -3.41 8.28 -0.34
C THR A 11 -3.41 7.14 -1.37
N PRO A 12 -2.41 6.23 -1.36
CA PRO A 12 -2.54 4.97 -2.09
C PRO A 12 -3.59 4.08 -1.42
N LEU A 13 -4.14 3.13 -2.17
CA LEU A 13 -5.06 2.10 -1.66
C LEU A 13 -4.35 0.76 -1.76
N VAL A 14 -3.79 0.31 -0.64
CA VAL A 14 -2.91 -0.85 -0.58
C VAL A 14 -3.62 -1.98 0.15
N GLY A 15 -3.94 -3.06 -0.57
CA GLY A 15 -4.65 -4.22 0.00
C GLY A 15 -3.78 -5.07 0.94
N SER A 16 -2.45 -5.02 0.77
CA SER A 16 -1.50 -5.68 1.66
C SER A 16 -0.14 -5.01 1.56
N TRP A 17 0.43 -4.65 2.72
CA TRP A 17 1.80 -4.11 2.82
C TRP A 17 2.87 -5.20 2.83
N GLN A 18 2.47 -6.48 2.89
CA GLN A 18 3.39 -7.60 2.92
C GLN A 18 3.99 -7.85 1.53
N LEU A 19 5.31 -7.71 1.42
CA LEU A 19 6.05 -8.01 0.21
C LEU A 19 6.34 -9.50 0.10
N ALA A 20 6.88 -10.14 1.14
CA ALA A 20 7.29 -11.54 1.08
C ALA A 20 7.28 -12.24 2.45
N LYS A 21 7.30 -13.57 2.41
CA LYS A 21 7.62 -14.40 3.60
C LYS A 21 9.06 -14.86 3.45
N THR A 22 9.89 -14.61 4.45
CA THR A 22 11.25 -15.15 4.49
C THR A 22 11.22 -16.61 4.94
N LYS A 23 12.25 -17.38 4.53
CA LYS A 23 12.40 -18.80 4.93
C LYS A 23 12.54 -19.01 6.45
N ARG A 24 12.77 -17.95 7.22
CA ARG A 24 12.93 -17.97 8.69
C ARG A 24 11.67 -17.54 9.45
N GLY A 25 10.52 -17.46 8.78
CA GLY A 25 9.25 -17.10 9.41
C GLY A 25 9.07 -15.60 9.68
N LYS A 26 10.05 -14.75 9.32
CA LYS A 26 9.89 -13.29 9.32
C LYS A 26 9.21 -12.84 8.03
N GLU A 27 8.36 -11.83 8.09
CA GLU A 27 7.74 -11.24 6.91
C GLU A 27 8.53 -10.00 6.50
N VAL A 28 8.70 -9.81 5.20
CA VAL A 28 9.21 -8.56 4.63
C VAL A 28 8.00 -7.75 4.21
N TYR A 29 7.95 -6.51 4.63
CA TYR A 29 6.84 -5.61 4.35
C TYR A 29 7.34 -4.22 3.99
N LEU A 30 6.47 -3.47 3.33
CA LEU A 30 6.68 -2.07 3.02
C LEU A 30 6.10 -1.23 4.16
N ALA A 31 6.97 -0.65 4.97
CA ALA A 31 6.61 0.34 5.96
C ALA A 31 6.41 1.69 5.27
N TYR A 32 5.55 2.53 5.86
CA TYR A 32 5.32 3.88 5.38
C TYR A 32 5.36 4.88 6.53
N GLU A 33 5.74 6.12 6.20
CA GLU A 33 5.65 7.29 7.06
C GLU A 33 5.15 8.46 6.22
N VAL A 34 4.27 9.29 6.78
CA VAL A 34 3.76 10.49 6.10
C VAL A 34 4.38 11.72 6.73
N GLU A 35 5.22 12.43 5.99
CA GLU A 35 5.81 13.70 6.39
C GLU A 35 5.23 14.83 5.54
N GLY A 36 4.35 15.64 6.15
CA GLY A 36 3.62 16.67 5.42
C GLY A 36 2.70 16.06 4.37
N ASP A 37 3.03 16.22 3.08
CA ASP A 37 2.31 15.63 1.94
C ASP A 37 3.16 14.58 1.19
N GLU A 38 4.31 14.20 1.74
CA GLU A 38 5.17 13.17 1.17
C GLU A 38 4.98 11.82 1.88
N LEU A 39 4.86 10.76 1.09
CA LEU A 39 4.82 9.38 1.56
C LEU A 39 6.23 8.78 1.44
N LYS A 40 6.88 8.55 2.58
CA LYS A 40 8.14 7.83 2.66
C LYS A 40 7.87 6.35 2.82
N LEU A 41 8.63 5.53 2.09
CA LEU A 41 8.49 4.08 2.06
C LEU A 41 9.83 3.44 2.41
N GLU A 42 9.78 2.42 3.26
CA GLU A 42 10.97 1.67 3.68
C GLU A 42 10.67 0.18 3.77
N ILE A 43 11.60 -0.67 3.35
CA ILE A 43 11.47 -2.12 3.48
C ILE A 43 11.91 -2.52 4.89
N LYS A 44 11.02 -3.20 5.62
CA LYS A 44 11.29 -3.71 6.97
C LYS A 44 11.02 -5.21 7.06
N GLU A 45 11.69 -5.85 8.02
CA GLU A 45 11.37 -7.21 8.45
C GLU A 45 10.55 -7.16 9.74
N GLY A 46 9.49 -7.96 9.83
CA GLY A 46 8.64 -8.02 11.02
C GLY A 46 7.23 -8.49 10.70
N MET A 47 6.27 -7.95 11.45
CA MET A 47 4.84 -8.14 11.21
C MET A 47 4.34 -7.00 10.32
N ALA A 48 3.76 -7.34 9.17
CA ALA A 48 3.24 -6.34 8.25
C ALA A 48 2.02 -5.62 8.85
N PRO A 49 1.89 -4.29 8.65
CA PRO A 49 0.66 -3.58 8.98
C PRO A 49 -0.49 -4.04 8.07
N GLU A 50 -1.72 -3.86 8.53
CA GLU A 50 -2.90 -4.12 7.71
C GLU A 50 -2.97 -3.17 6.51
N GLY A 51 -3.50 -3.68 5.40
CA GLY A 51 -3.80 -2.86 4.23
C GLY A 51 -4.76 -1.73 4.60
N ASN A 52 -4.63 -0.59 3.91
CA ASN A 52 -5.51 0.56 4.14
C ASN A 52 -6.70 0.60 3.17
N VAL A 53 -7.00 -0.53 2.52
CA VAL A 53 -8.23 -0.72 1.76
C VAL A 53 -8.79 -2.12 2.03
N SER A 54 -10.09 -2.19 2.27
CA SER A 54 -10.81 -3.46 2.45
C SER A 54 -12.22 -3.33 1.92
N ARG A 55 -12.66 -4.29 1.10
CA ARG A 55 -14.01 -4.31 0.47
C ARG A 55 -14.37 -3.05 -0.32
N GLY A 56 -13.38 -2.29 -0.77
CA GLY A 56 -13.54 -1.05 -1.53
C GLY A 56 -13.50 0.22 -0.68
N ASP A 57 -13.61 0.11 0.64
CA ASP A 57 -13.43 1.23 1.57
C ASP A 57 -11.96 1.46 1.90
N GLY A 58 -11.53 2.72 1.85
CA GLY A 58 -10.16 3.13 2.12
C GLY A 58 -9.98 3.81 3.48
N VAL A 59 -8.73 3.84 3.95
CA VAL A 59 -8.31 4.63 5.12
C VAL A 59 -7.15 5.53 4.71
N CYS A 60 -7.23 6.82 5.05
CA CYS A 60 -6.17 7.77 4.75
C CYS A 60 -4.92 7.49 5.60
N LEU A 61 -3.76 7.32 4.94
CA LEU A 61 -2.48 7.09 5.64
C LEU A 61 -2.00 8.28 6.49
N LYS A 62 -2.48 9.50 6.19
CA LYS A 62 -2.07 10.73 6.89
C LYS A 62 -2.90 10.99 8.15
N CYS A 63 -4.23 10.99 8.03
CA CYS A 63 -5.13 11.39 9.12
C CYS A 63 -6.00 10.26 9.68
N GLY A 64 -5.92 9.05 9.12
CA GLY A 64 -6.71 7.90 9.56
C GLY A 64 -8.20 7.97 9.21
N ALA A 65 -8.64 8.97 8.44
CA ALA A 65 -10.04 9.11 8.06
C ALA A 65 -10.49 7.97 7.13
N HIS A 66 -11.72 7.49 7.36
CA HIS A 66 -12.43 6.57 6.48
C HIS A 66 -12.79 7.25 5.14
N ILE A 67 -12.55 6.56 4.03
CA ILE A 67 -12.89 6.98 2.68
C ILE A 67 -13.89 5.95 2.14
N PRO A 68 -15.17 6.31 1.99
CA PRO A 68 -16.19 5.35 1.61
C PRO A 68 -15.99 4.86 0.17
N ASN A 69 -16.43 3.64 -0.10
CA ASN A 69 -16.30 2.99 -1.41
C ASN A 69 -16.88 3.83 -2.56
N ASP A 70 -18.00 4.52 -2.37
CA ASP A 70 -18.58 5.39 -3.40
C ASP A 70 -17.61 6.53 -3.81
N GLU A 71 -16.95 7.17 -2.85
CA GLU A 71 -15.91 8.17 -3.11
C GLU A 71 -14.67 7.56 -3.78
N VAL A 72 -14.24 6.37 -3.33
CA VAL A 72 -13.13 5.65 -3.97
C VAL A 72 -13.43 5.35 -5.43
N VAL A 73 -14.59 4.76 -5.72
CA VAL A 73 -15.02 4.38 -7.08
C VAL A 73 -15.18 5.62 -7.96
N LYS A 74 -15.78 6.68 -7.43
CA LYS A 74 -15.93 7.94 -8.16
C LYS A 74 -14.57 8.51 -8.55
N GLN A 75 -13.64 8.63 -7.60
CA GLN A 75 -12.33 9.20 -7.87
C GLN A 75 -11.49 8.36 -8.82
N ILE A 76 -11.54 7.02 -8.73
CA ILE A 76 -10.84 6.15 -9.67
C ILE A 76 -11.40 6.32 -11.08
N ARG A 77 -12.73 6.43 -11.26
CA ARG A 77 -13.36 6.65 -12.57
C ARG A 77 -13.05 8.02 -13.17
N GLU A 78 -12.97 9.06 -12.34
CA GLU A 78 -12.74 10.43 -12.79
C GLU A 78 -11.25 10.75 -12.96
N ASN A 79 -10.38 10.10 -12.19
CA ASN A 79 -8.95 10.33 -12.13
C ASN A 79 -8.21 9.00 -11.90
N GLU A 80 -8.07 8.24 -12.99
CA GLU A 80 -7.31 7.00 -13.03
C GLU A 80 -5.82 7.28 -12.75
N LYS A 81 -5.44 7.26 -11.47
CA LYS A 81 -4.07 7.47 -11.00
C LYS A 81 -3.56 6.22 -10.32
N GLU A 82 -2.60 5.56 -10.93
CA GLU A 82 -1.86 4.45 -10.35
C GLU A 82 -0.42 4.88 -10.04
N ARG A 83 0.11 4.40 -8.90
CA ARG A 83 1.50 4.66 -8.50
C ARG A 83 2.10 3.34 -8.03
N MET A 84 3.16 2.91 -8.68
CA MET A 84 3.95 1.77 -8.21
C MET A 84 4.72 2.19 -6.95
N LEU A 85 4.48 1.50 -5.83
CA LEU A 85 5.11 1.83 -4.55
C LEU A 85 6.44 1.09 -4.37
N ALA A 86 6.47 -0.21 -4.67
CA ALA A 86 7.67 -1.02 -4.57
C ALA A 86 7.62 -2.25 -5.50
N VAL A 87 8.81 -2.66 -5.95
CA VAL A 87 9.05 -3.92 -6.66
C VAL A 87 10.06 -4.74 -5.85
N ALA A 88 9.67 -5.93 -5.42
CA ALA A 88 10.58 -6.86 -4.74
C ALA A 88 11.00 -7.99 -5.71
N LEU A 89 12.31 -8.11 -5.97
CA LEU A 89 12.89 -9.26 -6.67
C LEU A 89 13.20 -10.36 -5.65
N LEU A 90 12.41 -11.43 -5.67
CA LEU A 90 12.64 -12.59 -4.82
C LEU A 90 13.63 -13.52 -5.51
N ASN A 91 14.88 -13.53 -5.04
CA ASN A 91 15.89 -14.43 -5.58
C ASN A 91 15.71 -15.84 -4.99
N SER A 92 14.83 -16.62 -5.60
CA SER A 92 14.57 -18.02 -5.26
C SER A 92 15.62 -18.91 -5.93
N GLY A 93 16.69 -19.29 -5.22
CA GLY A 93 17.56 -20.38 -5.68
C GLY A 93 16.72 -21.65 -5.94
N ARG A 94 16.59 -22.01 -7.23
CA ARG A 94 15.84 -23.14 -7.82
C ARG A 94 14.33 -23.16 -7.50
N GLY A 95 13.54 -22.57 -8.40
CA GLY A 95 12.09 -22.78 -8.53
C GLY A 95 11.25 -21.55 -8.19
N GLY A 96 10.80 -20.83 -9.23
CA GLY A 96 9.79 -19.78 -9.16
C GLY A 96 10.35 -18.37 -8.94
N GLU A 97 10.57 -17.63 -10.03
CA GLU A 97 10.76 -16.18 -10.00
C GLU A 97 9.40 -15.53 -9.72
N GLY A 98 9.23 -14.96 -8.52
CA GLY A 98 8.01 -14.25 -8.13
C GLY A 98 8.34 -12.79 -7.90
N ILE A 99 7.84 -11.90 -8.76
CA ILE A 99 7.83 -10.46 -8.49
C ILE A 99 6.58 -10.18 -7.65
N ARG A 100 6.74 -9.62 -6.45
CA ARG A 100 5.61 -9.09 -5.68
C ARG A 100 5.66 -7.58 -5.72
N CYS A 101 4.64 -7.01 -6.35
CA CYS A 101 4.42 -5.57 -6.41
C CYS A 101 3.48 -5.17 -5.28
N ALA A 102 3.83 -4.09 -4.58
CA ALA A 102 2.89 -3.36 -3.73
C ALA A 102 2.38 -2.16 -4.54
N PHE A 103 1.06 -2.07 -4.67
CA PHE A 103 0.32 -1.02 -5.38
C PHE A 103 -0.48 -0.21 -4.38
#